data_AF-A0A353DHD0-F1
#
_entry.id   AF-A0A353DHD0-F1
#
_cell.length_a   1.000
_cell.length_b   1.000
_cell.length_c   1.000
_cell.angle_alpha   90.00
_cell.angle_beta   90.00
_cell.angle_gamma   90.00
#
_symmetry.space_group_name_H-M   'P 1'
#
loop_
_entity.id
_entity.type
_entity.pdbx_description
1 polymer ?
#
loop_
_entity_poly.entity_id
_entity_poly.type
_entity_poly.pdbx_seq_one_letter_code
_entity_poly.pdbx_strand_id
1 'polypeptide(L)'
;MKKSRQWVVIWGVLLTGFTFLMSYVQSSLQINVLPLAFGMTSYTMGPLLGMFLCALIGKGCYRGILIGAIISFLMTMFLRMDVWILFEKAGMNIQWLANLPSYYLSESGDVKMSIASHWMWPVGTILTFFGGQIGARVKGD
;
A
#
# COMPACT_ATOMS: atom_id res chain seq x y z
N MET A 1 -0.11 -32.26 10.45
CA MET A 1 1.12 -31.57 10.93
C MET A 1 2.16 -31.24 9.85
N LYS A 2 2.36 -32.05 8.78
CA LYS A 2 3.41 -31.81 7.76
C LYS A 2 3.23 -30.53 6.89
N LYS A 3 1.99 -30.14 6.59
CA LYS A 3 1.70 -28.96 5.74
C LYS A 3 2.19 -27.63 6.35
N SER A 4 1.93 -27.38 7.63
CA SER A 4 2.37 -26.14 8.30
C SER A 4 3.88 -25.95 8.24
N ARG A 5 4.64 -27.03 8.49
CA ARG A 5 6.09 -27.00 8.43
C ARG A 5 6.63 -26.70 7.02
N GLN A 6 5.98 -27.18 5.97
CA GLN A 6 6.34 -26.84 4.58
C GLN A 6 6.11 -25.36 4.28
N TRP A 7 4.99 -24.77 4.74
CA TRP A 7 4.74 -23.33 4.57
C TRP A 7 5.78 -22.47 5.27
N VAL A 8 6.22 -22.86 6.48
CA VAL A 8 7.28 -22.14 7.20
C VAL A 8 8.61 -22.20 6.44
N VAL A 9 8.99 -23.36 5.90
CA VAL A 9 10.23 -23.49 5.10
C VAL A 9 10.16 -22.65 3.83
N ILE A 10 9.03 -22.68 3.11
CA ILE A 10 8.82 -21.85 1.92
C ILE A 10 8.95 -20.35 2.25
N TRP A 11 8.32 -19.90 3.34
CA TRP A 11 8.43 -18.52 3.80
C TRP A 11 9.87 -18.15 4.18
N GLY A 12 10.59 -19.03 4.88
CA GLY A 12 11.99 -18.80 5.23
C GLY A 12 12.91 -18.64 4.01
N VAL A 13 12.73 -19.48 2.98
CA VAL A 13 13.48 -19.36 1.72
C VAL A 13 13.14 -18.06 1.00
N LEU A 14 11.86 -17.71 0.90
CA LEU A 14 11.40 -16.45 0.30
C LEU A 14 12.00 -15.22 1.00
N LEU A 15 11.96 -15.19 2.32
CA LEU A 15 12.51 -14.09 3.13
C LEU A 15 14.02 -13.96 2.95
N THR A 16 14.73 -15.09 2.85
CA THR A 16 16.18 -15.10 2.61
C THR A 16 16.53 -14.53 1.22
N GLY A 17 15.79 -14.96 0.19
CA GLY A 17 15.95 -14.41 -1.17
C GLY A 17 15.62 -12.92 -1.24
N PHE A 18 14.54 -12.48 -0.58
CA PHE A 18 14.18 -11.07 -0.49
C PHE A 18 15.25 -10.25 0.23
N THR A 19 15.87 -10.78 1.29
CA THR A 19 16.97 -10.12 2.00
C THR A 19 18.18 -9.92 1.08
N PHE A 20 18.53 -10.94 0.28
CA PHE A 20 19.60 -10.81 -0.70
C PHE A 20 19.30 -9.76 -1.77
N LEU A 21 18.06 -9.75 -2.29
CA LEU A 21 17.60 -8.72 -3.23
C LEU A 21 17.69 -7.32 -2.63
N MET A 22 17.26 -7.15 -1.38
CA MET A 22 17.34 -5.86 -0.68
C MET A 22 18.79 -5.44 -0.40
N SER A 23 19.69 -6.37 -0.10
CA SER A 23 21.13 -6.09 0.04
C SER A 23 21.75 -5.62 -1.27
N TYR A 24 21.35 -6.23 -2.39
CA TYR A 24 21.77 -5.80 -3.73
C TYR A 24 21.22 -4.40 -4.09
N VAL A 25 19.94 -4.14 -3.81
CA VAL A 25 19.32 -2.83 -4.02
C VAL A 25 19.96 -1.77 -3.13
N GLN A 26 20.22 -2.06 -1.86
CA GLN A 26 20.91 -1.15 -0.95
C GLN A 26 22.31 -0.78 -1.47
N SER A 27 23.05 -1.77 -1.99
CA SER A 27 24.41 -1.60 -2.52
C SER A 27 24.44 -0.78 -3.82
N SER A 28 23.50 -1.05 -4.74
CA SER A 28 23.46 -0.41 -6.06
C SER A 28 22.78 0.96 -6.06
N LEU A 29 21.82 1.20 -5.15
CA LEU A 29 20.91 2.33 -5.24
C LEU A 29 20.94 3.29 -4.05
N GLN A 30 21.74 2.99 -3.01
CA GLN A 30 21.94 3.83 -1.80
C GLN A 30 20.60 4.32 -1.19
N ILE A 31 19.54 3.53 -1.32
CA ILE A 31 18.22 3.87 -0.77
C ILE A 31 18.18 3.44 0.70
N ASN A 32 17.68 4.33 1.56
CA ASN A 32 17.31 3.95 2.91
C ASN A 32 16.17 2.93 2.87
N VAL A 33 16.50 1.67 3.13
CA VAL A 33 15.57 0.53 3.10
C VAL A 33 14.48 0.66 4.18
N LEU A 34 14.79 1.39 5.26
CA LEU A 34 13.94 1.59 6.43
C LEU A 34 12.65 2.39 6.14
N PRO A 35 12.70 3.62 5.57
CA PRO A 35 11.49 4.36 5.19
C PRO A 35 10.66 3.64 4.12
N LEU A 36 11.30 2.91 3.20
CA LEU A 36 10.60 2.12 2.19
C LEU A 36 9.76 0.99 2.82
N ALA A 37 10.32 0.30 3.82
CA ALA A 37 9.62 -0.75 4.56
C ALA A 37 8.44 -0.18 5.39
N PHE A 38 8.63 0.95 6.07
CA PHE A 38 7.56 1.62 6.81
C PHE A 38 6.49 2.25 5.91
N GLY A 39 6.88 2.70 4.71
CA GLY A 39 5.96 3.14 3.67
C GLY A 39 5.07 1.99 3.18
N MET A 40 5.64 0.79 3.05
CA MET A 40 4.92 -0.41 2.63
C MET A 40 3.89 -0.91 3.64
N THR A 41 4.23 -0.97 4.93
CA THR A 41 3.27 -1.37 5.97
C THR A 41 2.13 -0.36 6.10
N SER A 42 2.42 0.91 5.90
CA SER A 42 1.42 1.98 5.95
C SER A 42 0.36 1.90 4.83
N TYR A 43 0.53 1.05 3.80
CA TYR A 43 -0.52 0.79 2.79
C TYR A 43 -1.66 -0.06 3.33
N THR A 44 -1.37 -0.96 4.28
CA THR A 44 -2.34 -1.93 4.78
C THR A 44 -2.96 -1.51 6.11
N MET A 45 -2.31 -0.62 6.86
CA MET A 45 -2.80 -0.12 8.16
C MET A 45 -4.17 0.56 8.07
N GLY A 46 -4.46 1.33 7.00
CA GLY A 46 -5.73 2.03 6.83
C GLY A 46 -6.91 1.07 6.60
N PRO A 47 -6.81 0.16 5.60
CA PRO A 47 -7.83 -0.86 5.36
C PRO A 47 -8.03 -1.84 6.53
N LEU A 48 -6.95 -2.26 7.21
CA LEU A 48 -7.06 -3.12 8.39
C LEU A 48 -7.88 -2.48 9.51
N LEU A 49 -7.67 -1.20 9.79
CA LEU A 49 -8.50 -0.48 10.75
C LEU A 49 -9.96 -0.36 10.27
N GLY A 50 -10.19 -0.09 8.98
CA GLY A 50 -11.54 -0.04 8.41
C GLY A 50 -12.29 -1.36 8.54
N MET A 51 -11.60 -2.48 8.29
CA MET A 51 -12.13 -3.83 8.51
C MET A 51 -12.45 -4.09 9.98
N PHE A 52 -11.56 -3.69 10.89
CA PHE A 52 -11.77 -3.82 12.32
C PHE A 52 -13.00 -3.03 12.81
N LEU A 53 -13.18 -1.78 12.35
CA LEU A 53 -14.35 -0.97 12.66
C LEU A 53 -15.65 -1.57 12.08
N CYS A 54 -15.61 -2.09 10.86
CA CYS A 54 -16.75 -2.81 10.27
C CYS A 54 -17.13 -4.05 11.08
N ALA A 55 -16.14 -4.79 11.59
CA ALA A 55 -16.36 -5.96 12.43
C ALA A 55 -17.00 -5.59 13.79
N LEU A 56 -16.56 -4.49 14.41
CA LEU A 56 -17.15 -4.00 15.68
C LEU A 56 -18.63 -3.62 15.55
N ILE A 57 -19.05 -3.08 14.40
CA ILE A 57 -20.45 -2.68 14.16
C ILE A 57 -21.34 -3.88 13.80
N GLY A 58 -20.77 -5.03 13.42
CA GLY A 58 -21.52 -6.24 13.09
C GLY A 58 -22.36 -6.15 11.80
N LYS A 59 -22.20 -5.09 11.01
CA LYS A 59 -22.95 -4.83 9.76
C LYS A 59 -22.02 -4.62 8.55
N GLY A 60 -21.10 -5.54 8.34
CA GLY A 60 -20.14 -5.48 7.23
C GLY A 60 -20.33 -6.62 6.22
N CYS A 61 -20.47 -6.28 4.93
CA CYS A 61 -20.51 -7.27 3.85
C CYS A 61 -19.09 -7.53 3.33
N TYR A 62 -18.68 -8.81 3.26
CA TYR A 62 -17.35 -9.23 2.79
C TYR A 62 -16.98 -8.62 1.42
N ARG A 63 -17.93 -8.61 0.47
CA ARG A 63 -17.69 -8.05 -0.87
C ARG A 63 -17.47 -6.53 -0.85
N GLY A 64 -18.22 -5.79 -0.03
CA GLY A 64 -18.07 -4.34 0.10
C GLY A 64 -16.75 -3.94 0.77
N ILE A 65 -16.36 -4.70 1.80
CA ILE A 65 -15.07 -4.54 2.48
C ILE A 65 -13.90 -4.81 1.52
N LEU A 66 -13.97 -5.89 0.73
CA LEU A 66 -12.93 -6.24 -0.23
C LEU A 66 -12.74 -5.16 -1.30
N ILE A 67 -13.83 -4.67 -1.89
CA ILE A 67 -13.79 -3.60 -2.89
C ILE A 67 -13.24 -2.31 -2.27
N GLY A 68 -13.71 -1.93 -1.07
CA GLY A 68 -13.21 -0.75 -0.36
C GLY A 68 -11.71 -0.85 -0.01
N ALA A 69 -11.24 -2.03 0.38
CA ALA A 69 -9.83 -2.28 0.66
C ALA A 69 -8.96 -2.19 -0.60
N ILE A 70 -9.42 -2.74 -1.74
CA ILE A 70 -8.70 -2.65 -3.02
C ILE A 70 -8.62 -1.19 -3.50
N ILE A 71 -9.72 -0.44 -3.44
CA ILE A 71 -9.73 0.97 -3.83
C ILE A 71 -8.83 1.80 -2.91
N SER A 72 -8.88 1.55 -1.60
CA SER A 72 -8.00 2.21 -0.63
C SER A 72 -6.53 1.90 -0.90
N PHE A 73 -6.21 0.65 -1.25
CA PHE A 73 -4.86 0.24 -1.60
C PHE A 73 -4.37 0.93 -2.88
N LEU A 74 -5.18 0.93 -3.94
CA LEU A 74 -4.85 1.59 -5.21
C LEU A 74 -4.65 3.10 -5.02
N MET A 75 -5.58 3.76 -4.32
CA MET A 75 -5.48 5.20 -4.03
C MET A 75 -4.21 5.51 -3.23
N THR A 76 -3.88 4.68 -2.24
CA THR A 76 -2.66 4.85 -1.43
C THR A 76 -1.40 4.62 -2.27
N MET A 77 -1.41 3.65 -3.20
CA MET A 77 -0.32 3.36 -4.12
C MET A 77 -0.07 4.51 -5.12
N PHE A 78 -1.13 5.15 -5.60
CA PHE A 78 -1.03 6.28 -6.53
C PHE A 78 -0.63 7.60 -5.88
N LEU A 79 -0.62 7.68 -4.55
CA LEU A 79 -0.28 8.88 -3.80
C LEU A 79 1.07 8.72 -3.08
N ARG A 80 1.48 7.53 -2.68
CA ARG A 80 2.76 7.35 -2.00
C ARG A 80 3.89 7.18 -3.02
N MET A 81 4.91 8.04 -2.93
CA MET A 81 6.08 8.03 -3.82
C MET A 81 6.97 6.78 -3.65
N ASP A 82 6.83 5.98 -2.59
CA ASP A 82 7.70 4.83 -2.31
C ASP A 82 7.73 3.79 -3.46
N VAL A 83 6.58 3.55 -4.12
CA VAL A 83 6.52 2.64 -5.28
C VAL A 83 7.13 3.28 -6.52
N TRP A 84 6.89 4.58 -6.71
CA TRP A 84 7.39 5.34 -7.85
C TRP A 84 8.91 5.52 -7.81
N ILE A 85 9.49 5.79 -6.65
CA ILE A 85 10.94 5.85 -6.44
C ILE A 85 11.60 4.52 -6.84
N LEU A 86 10.98 3.37 -6.51
CA LEU A 86 11.49 2.07 -6.94
C LEU A 86 11.42 1.88 -8.46
N PHE A 87 10.34 2.34 -9.09
CA PHE A 87 10.18 2.27 -10.54
C PHE A 87 11.15 3.20 -11.30
N GLU A 88 11.50 4.36 -10.74
CA GLU A 88 12.44 5.33 -11.32
C GLU A 88 13.80 4.70 -11.44
N LYS A 89 14.17 4.09 -10.32
CA LYS A 89 15.46 3.48 -10.09
C LYS A 89 15.59 2.12 -10.78
N ALA A 90 14.46 1.50 -11.14
CA ALA A 90 14.41 0.35 -12.06
C ALA A 90 14.54 0.74 -13.54
N GLY A 91 14.71 2.03 -13.85
CA GLY A 91 14.97 2.53 -15.20
C GLY A 91 13.73 2.89 -16.03
N MET A 92 12.55 2.99 -15.40
CA MET A 92 11.34 3.45 -16.09
C MET A 92 11.19 4.97 -16.00
N ASN A 93 10.83 5.61 -17.12
CA ASN A 93 10.60 7.05 -17.18
C ASN A 93 9.28 7.42 -16.47
N ILE A 94 9.36 8.15 -15.36
CA ILE A 94 8.20 8.58 -14.55
C ILE A 94 7.77 10.02 -14.86
N GLN A 95 8.31 10.65 -15.90
CA GLN A 95 7.99 12.05 -16.21
C GLN A 95 6.52 12.25 -16.55
N TRP A 96 5.81 11.19 -16.97
CA TRP A 96 4.36 11.22 -17.19
C TRP A 96 3.54 11.39 -15.89
N LEU A 97 4.12 11.06 -14.73
CA LEU A 97 3.45 11.18 -13.43
C LEU A 97 3.39 12.63 -12.94
N ALA A 98 4.31 13.48 -13.41
CA ALA A 98 4.30 14.92 -13.16
C ALA A 98 3.11 15.64 -13.83
N ASN A 99 2.42 14.98 -14.77
CA ASN A 99 1.23 15.51 -15.43
C ASN A 99 -0.06 15.31 -14.60
N LEU A 100 0.01 14.58 -13.47
CA LEU A 100 -1.12 14.42 -12.57
C LEU A 100 -1.13 15.56 -11.53
N PRO A 101 -2.31 16.16 -11.25
CA PRO A 101 -2.45 17.34 -10.37
C PRO A 101 -2.07 17.12 -8.90
N SER A 102 -1.71 15.90 -8.51
CA SER A 102 -1.22 15.54 -7.17
C SER A 102 0.30 15.69 -7.00
N TYR A 103 1.05 15.92 -8.08
CA TYR A 103 2.52 15.94 -8.10
C TYR A 103 3.08 17.31 -8.48
N TYR A 104 4.16 17.71 -7.82
CA TYR A 104 4.96 18.87 -8.21
C TYR A 104 6.39 18.41 -8.52
N LEU A 105 6.97 19.01 -9.56
CA LEU A 105 8.39 18.88 -9.84
C LEU A 105 9.14 19.83 -8.92
N SER A 106 10.04 19.30 -8.08
CA SER A 106 11.02 20.13 -7.36
C SER A 106 12.09 20.57 -8.36
N GLU A 107 12.69 21.76 -8.17
CA GLU A 107 13.74 22.33 -9.06
C GLU A 107 14.99 21.43 -9.26
N SER A 108 15.10 20.32 -8.52
CA SER A 108 16.17 19.32 -8.60
C SER A 108 15.86 18.15 -9.53
N GLY A 109 14.70 18.11 -10.18
CA GLY A 109 14.28 17.00 -11.06
C GLY A 109 13.52 15.87 -10.35
N ASP A 110 13.38 15.94 -9.01
CA ASP A 110 12.64 14.95 -8.21
C ASP A 110 11.13 15.24 -8.22
N VAL A 111 10.33 14.22 -8.52
CA VAL A 111 8.86 14.26 -8.39
C VAL A 111 8.51 14.16 -6.91
N LYS A 112 7.87 15.18 -6.34
CA LYS A 112 7.39 15.17 -4.94
C LYS A 112 5.88 15.34 -4.93
N MET A 113 5.21 14.62 -4.03
CA MET A 113 3.75 14.73 -3.90
C MET A 113 3.39 15.88 -2.94
N SER A 114 2.40 16.71 -3.34
CA SER A 114 1.92 17.89 -2.58
C SER A 114 1.12 17.52 -1.32
N ILE A 115 0.55 16.33 -1.30
CA ILE A 115 -0.35 15.89 -0.23
C ILE A 115 0.47 15.28 0.91
N ALA A 116 0.18 15.67 2.15
CA ALA A 116 0.79 15.07 3.32
C ALA A 116 0.39 13.58 3.42
N SER A 117 1.36 12.67 3.19
CA SER A 117 1.17 11.21 3.20
C SER A 117 0.47 10.67 4.47
N HIS A 118 0.53 11.42 5.57
CA HIS A 118 -0.13 11.12 6.83
C HIS A 118 -1.66 11.04 6.75
N TRP A 119 -2.29 11.80 5.84
CA TRP A 119 -3.76 11.82 5.68
C TRP A 119 -4.32 10.63 4.91
N MET A 120 -3.46 9.76 4.40
CA MET A 120 -3.88 8.63 3.59
C MET A 120 -4.43 7.48 4.42
N TRP A 121 -3.92 7.33 5.65
CA TRP A 121 -4.43 6.34 6.60
C TRP A 121 -5.91 6.56 6.96
N PRO A 122 -6.37 7.76 7.39
CA PRO A 122 -7.78 7.99 7.68
C PRO A 122 -8.66 7.88 6.43
N VAL A 123 -8.17 8.30 5.25
CA VAL A 123 -8.91 8.16 3.98
C VAL A 123 -9.13 6.69 3.64
N GLY A 124 -8.10 5.84 3.72
CA GLY A 124 -8.24 4.40 3.47
C GLY A 124 -9.16 3.71 4.48
N THR A 125 -9.13 4.14 5.75
CA THR A 125 -10.05 3.64 6.79
C THR A 125 -11.50 4.02 6.47
N ILE A 126 -11.77 5.29 6.15
CA ILE A 126 -13.10 5.78 5.77
C ILE A 126 -13.62 5.01 4.55
N LEU A 127 -12.81 4.88 3.51
CA LEU A 127 -13.22 4.27 2.25
C LEU A 127 -13.50 2.76 2.40
N THR A 128 -12.69 2.05 3.18
CA THR A 128 -12.93 0.63 3.52
C THR A 128 -14.16 0.46 4.43
N PHE A 129 -14.37 1.38 5.39
CA PHE A 129 -15.49 1.36 6.31
C PHE A 129 -16.82 1.65 5.61
N PHE A 130 -16.91 2.76 4.88
CA PHE A 130 -18.11 3.13 4.12
C PHE A 130 -18.37 2.14 2.98
N GLY A 131 -17.35 1.62 2.31
CA GLY A 131 -17.51 0.54 1.33
C GLY A 131 -18.11 -0.73 1.94
N GLY A 132 -17.70 -1.08 3.16
CA GLY A 132 -18.29 -2.17 3.93
C GLY A 132 -19.76 -1.94 4.32
N GLN A 133 -20.11 -0.72 4.73
CA GLN A 133 -21.47 -0.34 5.11
C GLN A 133 -22.44 -0.22 3.91
N ILE A 134 -21.99 0.38 2.80
CA ILE A 134 -22.79 0.50 1.57
C ILE A 134 -23.03 -0.89 1.00
N GLY A 135 -22.00 -1.75 0.94
CA GLY A 135 -22.16 -3.13 0.50
C GLY A 135 -23.05 -3.99 1.42
N ALA A 136 -23.18 -3.63 2.70
CA ALA A 136 -24.13 -4.27 3.62
C ALA A 136 -25.56 -3.80 3.40
N ARG A 137 -25.78 -2.52 3.02
CA ARG A 137 -27.11 -2.01 2.65
C ARG A 137 -27.62 -2.59 1.34
N VAL A 138 -26.78 -2.70 0.31
CA VAL A 138 -27.18 -3.20 -1.03
C VAL A 138 -27.58 -4.68 -1.04
N LYS A 139 -27.14 -5.47 -0.05
CA LYS A 139 -27.50 -6.89 0.09
C LYS A 139 -28.66 -7.13 1.07
N GLY A 140 -29.21 -6.05 1.65
CA GLY A 140 -30.30 -6.07 2.62
C GLY A 140 -31.70 -5.95 2.01
N ASP A 141 -31.81 -5.81 0.69
CA ASP A 141 -33.03 -5.94 -0.12
C ASP A 141 -32.97 -7.24 -0.96
#